data_AF-A0A1V2QVF9-F1
#
_entry.id   AF-A0A1V2QVF9-F1
#
_cell.length_a   1.000
_cell.length_b   1.000
_cell.length_c   1.000
_cell.angle_alpha   90.00
_cell.angle_beta   90.00
_cell.angle_gamma   90.00
#
_symmetry.space_group_name_H-M   'P 1'
#
loop_
_entity.id
_entity.type
_entity.pdbx_description
1 polymer ?
#
loop_
_entity_poly.entity_id
_entity_poly.type
_entity_poly.pdbx_seq_one_letter_code
_entity_poly.pdbx_strand_id
1 'polypeptide(L)'
;MLAHLAPELRAAFASGTAPVHDRSRLPREFAHAPNGHEGSHHFLADDFATAVTTRTPPPLHAWTAARYTLPGVIAHQSARQAGARLPIPDHGDGPGPRTT
;
A
#
# COMPACT_ATOMS: atom_id res chain seq x y z
N MET A 1 -1.08 -4.61 -23.52
CA MET A 1 -0.28 -4.53 -22.28
C MET A 1 -0.11 -5.87 -21.55
N LEU A 2 -1.00 -6.87 -21.71
CA LEU A 2 -0.92 -8.16 -20.98
C LEU A 2 -0.42 -9.36 -21.82
N ALA A 3 0.02 -9.13 -23.07
CA ALA A 3 0.35 -10.19 -24.02
C ALA A 3 1.53 -11.08 -23.59
N HIS A 4 2.45 -10.54 -22.77
CA HIS A 4 3.64 -11.25 -22.28
C HIS A 4 3.41 -12.01 -20.97
N LEU A 5 2.22 -11.90 -20.37
CA LEU A 5 1.89 -12.62 -19.14
C LEU A 5 1.27 -13.98 -19.48
N ALA A 6 1.64 -14.98 -18.70
CA ALA A 6 0.98 -16.29 -18.69
C ALA A 6 -0.54 -16.10 -18.51
N PRO A 7 -1.39 -16.77 -19.30
CA PRO A 7 -2.85 -16.57 -19.28
C PRO A 7 -3.45 -16.63 -17.88
N GLU A 8 -2.92 -17.51 -17.03
CA GLU A 8 -3.38 -17.77 -15.67
C GLU A 8 -3.18 -16.56 -14.74
N LEU A 9 -2.19 -15.71 -15.03
CA LEU A 9 -1.86 -14.55 -14.19
C LEU A 9 -2.62 -13.29 -14.60
N ARG A 10 -3.20 -13.24 -15.80
CA ARG A 10 -3.83 -12.01 -16.34
C ARG A 10 -5.01 -11.54 -15.48
N ALA A 11 -5.74 -12.46 -14.88
CA ALA A 11 -6.86 -12.14 -13.99
C ALA A 11 -6.41 -11.37 -12.73
N ALA A 12 -5.21 -11.66 -12.21
CA ALA A 12 -4.66 -10.95 -11.04
C ALA A 12 -4.29 -9.48 -11.35
N PHE A 13 -4.05 -9.16 -12.63
CA PHE A 13 -3.73 -7.81 -13.13
C PHE A 13 -4.91 -7.12 -13.84
N ALA A 14 -6.09 -7.74 -13.78
CA ALA A 14 -7.37 -7.18 -14.21
C ALA A 14 -8.47 -7.47 -13.17
N SER A 15 -8.04 -7.70 -11.91
CA SER A 15 -8.92 -8.12 -10.81
C SER A 15 -9.80 -6.93 -10.45
N GLY A 16 -11.07 -6.95 -10.85
CA GLY A 16 -12.06 -5.88 -10.73
C GLY A 16 -11.94 -4.97 -9.50
N THR A 17 -12.82 -5.05 -8.53
CA THR A 17 -12.70 -4.25 -7.29
C THR A 17 -13.29 -5.02 -6.13
N ALA A 18 -12.62 -5.04 -4.98
CA ALA A 18 -13.12 -5.69 -3.77
C ALA A 18 -14.42 -5.01 -3.29
N PRO A 19 -15.38 -5.75 -2.71
CA PRO A 19 -16.65 -5.17 -2.26
C PRO A 19 -16.53 -4.02 -1.24
N VAL A 20 -15.42 -3.97 -0.51
CA VAL A 20 -15.15 -2.91 0.49
C VAL A 20 -14.75 -1.57 -0.13
N HIS A 21 -14.34 -1.56 -1.39
CA HIS A 21 -13.83 -0.38 -2.06
C HIS A 21 -14.97 0.46 -2.67
N ASP A 22 -15.21 1.64 -2.10
CA ASP A 22 -16.09 2.64 -2.70
C ASP A 22 -15.44 3.29 -3.92
N ARG A 23 -15.80 2.79 -5.11
CA ARG A 23 -15.29 3.29 -6.38
C ARG A 23 -15.71 4.71 -6.71
N SER A 24 -16.77 5.23 -6.09
CA SER A 24 -17.24 6.60 -6.38
C SER A 24 -16.25 7.67 -5.90
N ARG A 25 -15.33 7.31 -4.98
CA ARG A 25 -14.23 8.16 -4.53
C ARG A 25 -13.17 8.40 -5.60
N LEU A 26 -12.97 7.47 -6.52
CA LEU A 26 -11.85 7.53 -7.45
C LEU A 26 -12.08 8.54 -8.58
N PRO A 27 -11.04 9.28 -9.01
CA PRO A 27 -11.09 10.11 -10.20
C PRO A 27 -11.50 9.31 -11.45
N ARG A 28 -12.24 9.97 -12.37
CA ARG A 28 -12.73 9.34 -13.62
C ARG A 28 -11.61 8.81 -14.50
N GLU A 29 -10.41 9.36 -14.36
CA GLU A 29 -9.19 8.98 -15.07
C GLU A 29 -8.82 7.50 -14.82
N PHE A 30 -9.26 6.93 -13.69
CA PHE A 30 -9.06 5.51 -13.37
C PHE A 30 -10.10 4.56 -13.99
N ALA A 31 -11.20 5.06 -14.58
CA ALA A 31 -12.32 4.22 -15.04
C ALA A 31 -11.91 3.15 -16.08
N HIS A 32 -10.89 3.44 -16.89
CA HIS A 32 -10.37 2.54 -17.92
C HIS A 32 -8.90 2.15 -17.69
N ALA A 33 -8.32 2.58 -16.57
CA ALA A 33 -6.95 2.26 -16.23
C ALA A 33 -6.85 0.79 -15.76
N PRO A 34 -5.79 0.07 -16.13
CA PRO A 34 -5.52 -1.24 -15.57
C PRO A 34 -5.33 -1.16 -14.06
N ASN A 35 -5.64 -2.25 -13.39
CA ASN A 35 -5.70 -2.33 -11.94
C ASN A 35 -5.25 -3.74 -11.50
N GLY A 36 -4.57 -3.85 -10.37
CA GLY A 36 -4.23 -5.12 -9.74
C GLY A 36 -4.64 -5.14 -8.28
N HIS A 37 -4.62 -6.33 -7.67
CA HIS A 37 -4.96 -6.50 -6.24
C HIS A 37 -6.34 -5.93 -5.91
N GLU A 38 -7.34 -6.36 -6.67
CA GLU A 38 -8.76 -6.06 -6.47
C GLU A 38 -9.10 -4.56 -6.33
N GLY A 39 -8.43 -3.66 -7.06
CA GLY A 39 -8.76 -2.22 -7.00
C GLY A 39 -7.76 -1.39 -6.20
N SER A 40 -7.05 -2.01 -5.26
CA SER A 40 -6.29 -1.29 -4.24
C SER A 40 -5.25 -0.32 -4.81
N HIS A 41 -4.63 -0.64 -5.96
CA HIS A 41 -3.64 0.23 -6.61
C HIS A 41 -4.18 1.62 -6.96
N HIS A 42 -5.43 1.72 -7.42
CA HIS A 42 -6.04 3.01 -7.75
C HIS A 42 -6.26 3.86 -6.49
N PHE A 43 -6.71 3.25 -5.40
CA PHE A 43 -6.92 3.95 -4.12
C PHE A 43 -5.60 4.44 -3.52
N LEU A 44 -4.54 3.62 -3.57
CA LEU A 44 -3.21 4.01 -3.10
C LEU A 44 -2.64 5.20 -3.89
N ALA A 45 -2.81 5.19 -5.21
CA ALA A 45 -2.36 6.29 -6.07
C ALA A 45 -3.15 7.57 -5.81
N ASP A 46 -4.47 7.47 -5.69
CA ASP A 46 -5.37 8.59 -5.38
C ASP A 46 -5.06 9.21 -4.00
N ASP A 47 -4.89 8.39 -2.97
CA ASP A 47 -4.56 8.84 -1.61
C ASP A 47 -3.22 9.59 -1.57
N PHE A 48 -2.22 9.08 -2.28
CA PHE A 48 -0.92 9.73 -2.39
C PHE A 48 -1.04 11.10 -3.08
N ALA A 49 -1.65 11.14 -4.28
CA ALA A 49 -1.77 12.37 -5.06
C ALA A 49 -2.60 13.44 -4.32
N THR A 50 -3.69 13.01 -3.67
CA THR A 50 -4.53 13.87 -2.83
C THR A 50 -3.73 14.45 -1.68
N ALA A 51 -3.06 13.62 -0.86
CA ALA A 51 -2.27 14.07 0.28
C ALA A 51 -1.17 15.08 -0.11
N VAL A 52 -0.49 14.86 -1.23
CA VAL A 52 0.51 15.80 -1.78
C VAL A 52 -0.14 17.14 -2.14
N THR A 53 -1.27 17.10 -2.83
CA THR A 53 -1.94 18.31 -3.35
C THR A 53 -2.58 19.13 -2.23
N THR A 54 -3.18 18.48 -1.24
CA THR A 54 -3.86 19.12 -0.11
C THR A 54 -2.93 19.41 1.08
N ARG A 55 -1.69 18.91 1.05
CA ARG A 55 -0.72 18.99 2.17
C ARG A 55 -1.25 18.38 3.48
N THR A 56 -2.06 17.34 3.36
CA THR A 56 -2.57 16.55 4.49
C THR A 56 -1.77 15.26 4.65
N PRO A 57 -1.69 14.67 5.86
CA PRO A 57 -1.11 13.34 6.03
C PRO A 57 -1.88 12.29 5.21
N PRO A 58 -1.19 11.41 4.45
CA PRO A 58 -1.86 10.29 3.80
C PRO A 58 -2.29 9.23 4.84
N PRO A 59 -3.33 8.44 4.56
CA PRO A 59 -3.73 7.32 5.42
C PRO A 59 -2.58 6.34 5.69
N LEU A 60 -1.73 6.10 4.69
CA LEU A 60 -0.49 5.34 4.81
C LEU A 60 0.73 6.29 4.82
N HIS A 61 1.15 6.71 6.00
CA HIS A 61 2.35 7.54 6.20
C HIS A 61 3.58 6.72 6.63
N ALA A 62 4.75 7.36 6.70
CA ALA A 62 6.04 6.70 6.95
C ALA A 62 6.07 5.86 8.25
N TRP A 63 5.49 6.34 9.35
CA TRP A 63 5.40 5.57 10.60
C TRP A 63 4.56 4.30 10.46
N THR A 64 3.38 4.38 9.82
CA THR A 64 2.56 3.19 9.54
C THR A 64 3.28 2.23 8.58
N ALA A 65 3.94 2.75 7.54
CA ALA A 65 4.74 1.93 6.63
C ALA A 65 5.90 1.21 7.34
N ALA A 66 6.55 1.88 8.31
CA ALA A 66 7.60 1.27 9.12
C ALA A 66 7.06 0.08 9.96
N ARG A 67 5.85 0.18 10.50
CA ARG A 67 5.21 -0.93 11.26
C ARG A 67 5.02 -2.19 10.41
N TYR A 68 4.74 -2.05 9.12
CA TYR A 68 4.62 -3.18 8.20
C TYR A 68 5.97 -3.71 7.71
N THR A 69 6.96 -2.82 7.59
CA THR A 69 8.25 -3.14 6.96
C THR A 69 9.27 -3.71 7.95
N LEU A 70 9.36 -3.13 9.15
CA LEU A 70 10.34 -3.51 10.17
C LEU A 70 10.28 -5.00 10.56
N PRO A 71 9.10 -5.64 10.70
CA PRO A 71 9.04 -7.08 10.96
C PRO A 71 9.80 -7.90 9.92
N GLY A 72 9.74 -7.54 8.63
CA GLY A 72 10.46 -8.22 7.56
C GLY A 72 11.98 -8.04 7.66
N VAL A 73 12.44 -6.83 8.00
CA VAL A 73 13.86 -6.53 8.24
C VAL A 73 14.40 -7.34 9.42
N ILE A 74 13.67 -7.35 10.54
CA ILE A 74 14.05 -8.08 11.74
C ILE A 74 13.98 -9.60 11.51
N ALA A 75 13.00 -10.09 10.74
CA ALA A 75 12.92 -11.49 10.35
C ALA A 75 14.15 -11.93 9.53
N HIS A 76 14.62 -11.09 8.60
CA HIS A 76 15.85 -11.37 7.86
C HIS A 76 17.07 -11.42 8.79
N GLN A 77 17.18 -10.50 9.75
CA GLN A 77 18.26 -10.52 10.75
C GLN A 77 18.20 -11.76 11.66
N SER A 78 16.99 -12.15 12.09
CA SER A 78 16.75 -13.36 12.88
C SER A 78 17.18 -14.62 12.13
N ALA A 79 16.86 -14.73 10.84
CA ALA A 79 17.27 -15.86 10.00
C ALA A 79 18.80 -16.01 9.92
N ARG A 80 19.54 -14.90 9.93
CA ARG A 80 21.01 -14.89 9.97
C ARG A 80 21.60 -15.32 11.33
N GLN A 81 20.76 -15.38 12.37
CA GLN A 81 21.11 -15.76 13.75
C GLN A 81 20.41 -17.06 14.14
N ALA A 82 20.30 -18.01 13.21
CA ALA A 82 19.65 -19.31 13.42
C ALA A 82 18.21 -19.21 13.97
N GLY A 83 17.48 -18.15 13.60
CA GLY A 83 16.11 -17.94 14.05
C GLY A 83 15.99 -17.36 15.45
N ALA A 84 17.02 -16.68 15.97
CA ALA A 84 16.95 -16.01 17.26
C ALA A 84 15.75 -15.05 17.34
N ARG A 85 15.06 -15.02 18.49
CA ARG A 85 13.98 -14.08 18.73
C ARG A 85 14.56 -12.68 18.93
N LEU A 86 14.23 -11.77 18.02
CA LEU A 86 14.69 -10.38 18.06
C LEU A 86 13.50 -9.43 18.31
N PRO A 87 13.70 -8.34 19.07
CA PRO A 87 12.66 -7.32 19.25
C PRO A 87 12.42 -6.56 17.94
N ILE A 88 11.16 -6.22 17.67
CA ILE A 88 10.78 -5.33 16.58
C ILE A 88 10.74 -3.91 17.15
N PRO A 89 11.54 -2.96 16.62
CA PRO A 89 11.48 -1.58 17.09
C PRO A 89 10.10 -0.95 16.84
N ASP A 90 9.60 -0.21 17.83
CA ASP A 90 8.43 0.64 17.69
C ASP A 90 8.86 2.10 17.61
N HIS A 91 8.45 2.79 16.54
CA HIS A 91 8.73 4.22 16.33
C HIS A 91 7.57 5.13 16.75
N GLY A 92 6.54 4.58 17.42
CA GLY A 92 5.36 5.30 17.85
C GLY A 92 4.41 5.62 16.68
N ASP A 93 3.44 6.50 16.92
CA ASP A 93 2.40 6.85 15.94
C ASP A 93 2.85 7.87 14.89
N GLY A 94 3.98 8.55 15.13
CA GLY A 94 4.46 9.65 14.31
C GLY A 94 3.84 11.00 14.67
N PRO A 95 4.17 12.06 13.91
CA PRO A 95 3.62 13.38 14.16
C PRO A 95 2.12 13.36 13.93
N GLY A 96 1.37 13.89 14.89
CA GLY A 96 -0.07 14.12 14.76
C GLY A 96 -0.39 15.09 13.62
N PRO A 97 -1.67 15.28 13.30
CA PRO A 97 -2.10 16.27 12.30
C PRO A 97 -1.49 17.63 12.63
N ARG A 98 -0.93 18.32 11.63
CA ARG A 98 -0.45 19.69 11.81
C ARG A 98 -1.65 20.58 12.12
N THR A 99 -1.79 21.02 13.36
CA THR A 99 -2.66 22.13 13.74
C THR A 99 -2.03 23.42 13.22
N THR A 100 -2.68 24.06 12.26
CA THR A 100 -2.40 25.44 11.86
C THR A 100 -3.09 26.41 12.81
#